data_AF-A0A7S3SAC7-F1
#
_entry.id   AF-A0A7S3SAC7-F1
#
_cell.length_a   1.000
_cell.length_b   1.000
_cell.length_c   1.000
_cell.angle_alpha   90.00
_cell.angle_beta   90.00
_cell.angle_gamma   90.00
#
_symmetry.space_group_name_H-M   'P 1'
#
loop_
_entity.id
_entity.type
_entity.pdbx_description
1 polymer ?
#
loop_
_entity_poly.entity_id
_entity_poly.type
_entity_poly.pdbx_seq_one_letter_code
_entity_poly.pdbx_strand_id
1 'polypeptide(L)'
;KASQTSATNGGSFTLEWISMGTATEAEIRTASTTKAFADIFEEATPTSTSAPAVCPAGFTAVHGSAGLECLKVKAGMEKLASRFESRRYASYLGCTTEWNKMEGFTYSVDSGKGYIVMSTIEKGMEDKARAGSADDSYDAGTGNHIRLPYNRCGCVYEMAMDASYVATTMQAIVCGKEGDGSDADNRCDTSFVSNPDNVAAVQGHAALLIGEDTGNHKNNIMWKYDLDTGSLQERIGATPAGAEVCSPYFYPDVGGFSYLTMVVQHPGSGYTGAGGAAGVGYAVWQRQCGASYPAWAMPGDGAAARCAASETSSGLQARPVAVALVAVAVWLLMA
;
A
#
# COMPACT_ATOMS: atom_id res chain seq x y z
N LYS A 1 -3.27 15.47 5.55
CA LYS A 1 -2.57 15.66 6.83
C LYS A 1 -3.11 14.67 7.84
N ALA A 2 -2.24 13.81 8.37
CA ALA A 2 -2.55 12.89 9.45
C ALA A 2 -2.23 13.56 10.78
N SER A 3 -3.09 13.38 11.78
CA SER A 3 -2.81 13.74 13.17
C SER A 3 -2.82 12.46 13.98
N GLN A 4 -1.65 12.03 14.46
CA GLN A 4 -1.53 10.82 15.25
C GLN A 4 -2.29 10.96 16.58
N THR A 5 -3.20 10.03 16.84
CA THR A 5 -3.98 9.92 18.08
C THR A 5 -3.46 8.82 19.01
N SER A 6 -2.73 7.83 18.48
CA SER A 6 -2.07 6.79 19.26
C SER A 6 -0.81 6.29 18.53
N ALA A 7 0.19 5.84 19.29
CA ALA A 7 1.39 5.16 18.79
C ALA A 7 1.32 3.63 18.96
N THR A 8 0.31 3.12 19.67
CA THR A 8 0.20 1.70 20.01
C THR A 8 -0.20 0.87 18.79
N ASN A 9 0.40 -0.32 18.64
CA ASN A 9 0.07 -1.31 17.59
C ASN A 9 0.13 -0.77 16.15
N GLY A 10 1.13 0.07 15.82
CA GLY A 10 1.20 0.75 14.51
C GLY A 10 0.40 2.06 14.44
N GLY A 11 -0.34 2.37 15.50
CA GLY A 11 -0.94 3.67 15.73
C GLY A 11 -2.27 3.92 15.03
N SER A 12 -2.82 5.10 15.32
CA SER A 12 -4.08 5.58 14.79
C SER A 12 -4.00 7.08 14.53
N PHE A 13 -4.80 7.56 13.57
CA PHE A 13 -4.72 8.91 13.03
C PHE A 13 -6.12 9.44 12.69
N THR A 14 -6.33 10.74 12.91
CA THR A 14 -7.38 11.48 12.18
C THR A 14 -6.78 12.06 10.90
N LEU A 15 -7.60 12.17 9.85
CA LEU A 15 -7.18 12.61 8.53
C LEU A 15 -7.92 13.90 8.13
N GLU A 16 -7.14 14.87 7.67
CA GLU A 16 -7.62 16.12 7.06
C GLU A 16 -7.05 16.22 5.63
N TRP A 17 -7.89 16.54 4.65
CA TRP A 17 -7.46 16.68 3.25
C TRP A 17 -7.19 18.13 2.90
N ILE A 18 -5.96 18.44 2.50
CA ILE A 18 -5.56 19.78 2.06
C ILE A 18 -5.62 19.81 0.54
N SER A 19 -6.46 20.70 -0.01
CA SER A 19 -6.57 20.88 -1.46
C SER A 19 -5.26 21.44 -2.02
N MET A 20 -4.69 20.76 -3.01
CA MET A 20 -3.55 21.26 -3.79
C MET A 20 -4.00 22.02 -5.06
N GLY A 21 -5.28 22.38 -5.14
CA GLY A 21 -5.87 23.06 -6.29
C GLY A 21 -6.24 22.14 -7.46
N THR A 22 -6.79 22.73 -8.52
CA THR A 22 -7.28 22.03 -9.72
C THR A 22 -6.49 22.45 -10.96
N ALA A 23 -6.37 21.52 -11.91
CA ALA A 23 -5.70 21.75 -13.18
C ALA A 23 -6.38 20.90 -14.26
N THR A 24 -6.40 21.40 -15.49
CA THR A 24 -6.83 20.63 -16.66
C THR A 24 -5.63 19.97 -17.35
N GLU A 25 -5.87 18.90 -18.10
CA GLU A 25 -4.82 18.25 -18.90
C GLU A 25 -4.16 19.23 -19.87
N ALA A 26 -4.95 20.10 -20.53
CA ALA A 26 -4.44 21.08 -21.48
C ALA A 26 -3.42 22.05 -20.85
N GLU A 27 -3.71 22.56 -19.65
CA GLU A 27 -2.80 23.44 -18.90
C GLU A 27 -1.48 22.73 -18.57
N ILE A 28 -1.55 21.47 -18.13
CA ILE A 28 -0.36 20.69 -17.74
C ILE A 28 0.45 20.28 -18.97
N ARG A 29 -0.19 19.88 -20.06
CA ARG A 29 0.48 19.47 -21.31
C ARG A 29 1.30 20.59 -21.92
N THR A 30 0.81 21.83 -21.89
CA THR A 30 1.58 22.99 -22.36
C THR A 30 2.75 23.29 -21.41
N ALA A 31 2.52 23.22 -20.10
CA ALA A 31 3.56 23.51 -19.12
C ALA A 31 4.68 22.46 -19.09
N SER A 32 4.37 21.17 -19.35
CA SER A 32 5.34 20.07 -19.25
C SER A 32 6.48 20.15 -20.28
N THR A 33 6.31 20.95 -21.34
CA THR A 33 7.33 21.16 -22.37
C THR A 33 7.97 22.54 -22.30
N THR A 34 7.46 23.43 -21.44
CA THR A 34 7.86 24.86 -21.41
C THR A 34 8.33 25.35 -20.04
N LYS A 35 8.17 24.55 -18.98
CA LYS A 35 8.54 24.91 -17.61
C LYS A 35 9.55 23.94 -17.05
N ALA A 36 10.62 24.47 -16.49
CA ALA A 36 11.59 23.75 -15.69
C ALA A 36 11.31 23.95 -14.19
N PHE A 37 11.99 23.18 -13.34
CA PHE A 37 11.91 23.32 -11.89
C PHE A 37 12.18 24.76 -11.43
N ALA A 38 13.23 25.39 -11.97
CA ALA A 38 13.60 26.77 -11.66
C ALA A 38 12.57 27.81 -12.12
N ASP A 39 11.60 27.47 -12.98
CA ASP A 39 10.47 28.36 -13.32
C ASP A 39 9.35 28.31 -12.28
N ILE A 40 9.33 27.26 -11.44
CA ILE A 40 8.28 26.99 -10.46
C ILE A 40 8.74 27.36 -9.06
N PHE A 41 9.99 27.04 -8.71
CA PHE A 41 10.55 27.25 -7.39
C PHE A 41 11.78 28.16 -7.40
N GLU A 42 11.93 28.92 -6.33
CA GLU A 42 13.25 29.40 -5.87
C GLU A 42 13.76 28.43 -4.80
N GLU A 43 15.07 28.21 -4.76
CA GLU A 43 15.77 27.37 -3.78
C GLU A 43 16.70 28.20 -2.89
N ALA A 44 16.91 27.74 -1.67
CA ALA A 44 17.93 28.28 -0.78
C ALA A 44 18.62 27.17 0.02
N THR A 45 19.80 27.47 0.54
CA THR A 45 20.48 26.57 1.48
C THR A 45 19.83 26.68 2.86
N PRO A 46 19.48 25.57 3.54
CA PRO A 46 19.01 25.61 4.91
C PRO A 46 20.09 26.19 5.83
N THR A 47 19.64 26.99 6.80
CA THR A 47 20.50 27.55 7.86
C THR A 47 20.67 26.57 9.04
N SER A 48 19.77 25.59 9.15
CA SER A 48 19.86 24.45 10.07
C SER A 48 19.18 23.24 9.44
N THR A 49 19.80 22.07 9.58
CA THR A 49 19.31 20.79 9.07
C THR A 49 18.71 19.87 10.13
N SER A 50 18.83 20.20 11.42
CA SER A 50 18.18 19.46 12.52
C SER A 50 16.67 19.73 12.54
N ALA A 51 15.85 18.83 13.10
CA ALA A 51 14.40 18.98 13.12
C ALA A 51 13.90 19.80 14.35
N PRO A 52 13.22 20.96 14.14
CA PRO A 52 12.75 21.50 12.86
C PRO A 52 13.84 22.25 12.09
N ALA A 53 13.92 21.97 10.78
CA ALA A 53 14.87 22.62 9.89
C ALA A 53 14.54 24.11 9.72
N VAL A 54 15.56 24.93 9.50
CA VAL A 54 15.40 26.39 9.40
C VAL A 54 15.86 26.88 8.03
N CYS A 55 14.96 27.52 7.30
CA CYS A 55 15.21 28.11 6.00
C CYS A 55 15.37 29.63 6.07
N PRO A 56 16.05 30.26 5.08
CA PRO A 56 16.09 31.71 4.95
C PRO A 56 14.69 32.32 4.85
N ALA A 57 14.56 33.61 5.22
CA ALA A 57 13.30 34.32 5.19
C ALA A 57 12.62 34.24 3.81
N GLY A 58 11.34 33.87 3.80
CA GLY A 58 10.55 33.69 2.57
C GLY A 58 10.65 32.30 1.93
N PHE A 59 11.49 31.41 2.46
CA PHE A 59 11.56 30.00 2.05
C PHE A 59 10.92 29.10 3.10
N THR A 60 10.33 28.00 2.64
CA THR A 60 9.68 26.97 3.46
C THR A 60 10.53 25.72 3.45
N ALA A 61 10.76 25.12 4.63
CA ALA A 61 11.39 23.82 4.73
C ALA A 61 10.42 22.76 4.19
N VAL A 62 10.87 21.97 3.22
CA VAL A 62 10.09 20.89 2.63
C VAL A 62 10.92 19.61 2.58
N HIS A 63 10.25 18.47 2.53
CA HIS A 63 10.88 17.16 2.39
C HIS A 63 10.51 16.51 1.05
N GLY A 64 11.37 16.70 0.04
CA GLY A 64 11.26 16.04 -1.26
C GLY A 64 11.89 14.64 -1.25
N SER A 65 12.08 14.07 -2.44
CA SER A 65 12.78 12.78 -2.59
C SER A 65 14.27 12.86 -2.26
N ALA A 66 14.86 14.06 -2.33
CA ALA A 66 16.26 14.33 -1.97
C ALA A 66 16.47 14.59 -0.47
N GLY A 67 15.40 14.61 0.33
CA GLY A 67 15.42 15.01 1.74
C GLY A 67 15.01 16.47 1.93
N LEU A 68 15.58 17.14 2.94
CA LEU A 68 15.34 18.54 3.28
C LEU A 68 15.72 19.49 2.12
N GLU A 69 14.78 20.33 1.73
CA GLU A 69 14.97 21.43 0.77
C GLU A 69 14.34 22.72 1.34
N CYS A 70 14.90 23.89 1.03
CA CYS A 70 14.26 25.18 1.33
C CYS A 70 13.71 25.77 0.05
N LEU A 71 12.38 25.71 -0.12
CA LEU A 71 11.71 26.11 -1.35
C LEU A 71 10.78 27.28 -1.15
N LYS A 72 10.64 28.08 -2.20
CA LYS A 72 9.60 29.12 -2.31
C LYS A 72 8.91 28.97 -3.67
N VAL A 73 7.61 28.79 -3.65
CA VAL A 73 6.82 28.72 -4.88
C VAL A 73 6.76 30.12 -5.51
N LYS A 74 7.07 30.23 -6.80
CA LYS A 74 6.95 31.49 -7.53
C LYS A 74 5.48 31.82 -7.76
N ALA A 75 5.16 33.12 -7.74
CA ALA A 75 3.78 33.59 -7.87
C ALA A 75 3.10 33.04 -9.14
N GLY A 76 1.93 32.42 -8.97
CA GLY A 76 1.14 31.84 -10.06
C GLY A 76 1.60 30.44 -10.51
N MET A 77 2.60 29.85 -9.85
CA MET A 77 3.12 28.51 -10.18
C MET A 77 2.60 27.40 -9.26
N GLU A 78 1.71 27.71 -8.31
CA GLU A 78 1.15 26.78 -7.33
C GLU A 78 0.50 25.56 -8.01
N LYS A 79 -0.23 25.80 -9.10
CA LYS A 79 -0.85 24.75 -9.90
C LYS A 79 0.19 23.80 -10.50
N LEU A 80 1.29 24.32 -11.04
CA LEU A 80 2.32 23.49 -11.64
C LEU A 80 3.14 22.77 -10.57
N ALA A 81 3.45 23.44 -9.46
CA ALA A 81 4.06 22.83 -8.29
C ALA A 81 3.24 21.60 -7.83
N SER A 82 1.92 21.73 -7.78
CA SER A 82 1.02 20.64 -7.37
C SER A 82 0.94 19.43 -8.32
N ARG A 83 1.46 19.52 -9.55
CA ARG A 83 1.34 18.46 -10.57
C ARG A 83 2.69 17.90 -11.01
N PHE A 84 3.72 18.74 -11.08
CA PHE A 84 5.08 18.30 -11.41
C PHE A 84 5.90 17.95 -10.17
N GLU A 85 5.59 18.55 -9.03
CA GLU A 85 6.38 18.43 -7.79
C GLU A 85 5.50 18.09 -6.59
N SER A 86 4.55 17.17 -6.78
CA SER A 86 3.44 16.89 -5.84
C SER A 86 3.89 16.62 -4.41
N ARG A 87 4.98 15.85 -4.19
CA ARG A 87 5.52 15.59 -2.84
C ARG A 87 6.06 16.86 -2.18
N ARG A 88 6.84 17.64 -2.92
CA ARG A 88 7.42 18.92 -2.43
C ARG A 88 6.30 19.91 -2.12
N TYR A 89 5.32 20.04 -3.01
CA TYR A 89 4.21 20.96 -2.80
C TYR A 89 3.27 20.51 -1.68
N ALA A 90 3.04 19.20 -1.52
CA ALA A 90 2.33 18.66 -0.36
C ALA A 90 3.04 19.02 0.95
N SER A 91 4.36 18.79 1.04
CA SER A 91 5.17 19.17 2.19
C SER A 91 5.14 20.69 2.44
N TYR A 92 5.25 21.50 1.38
CA TYR A 92 5.13 22.97 1.43
C TYR A 92 3.80 23.44 2.05
N LEU A 93 2.69 22.74 1.77
CA LEU A 93 1.38 23.03 2.34
C LEU A 93 1.17 22.42 3.74
N GLY A 94 2.15 21.71 4.30
CA GLY A 94 2.04 21.04 5.59
C GLY A 94 1.26 19.72 5.55
N CYS A 95 1.15 19.07 4.40
CA CYS A 95 0.69 17.69 4.32
C CYS A 95 1.69 16.73 4.98
N THR A 96 1.19 15.56 5.35
CA THR A 96 2.01 14.45 5.84
C THR A 96 2.75 13.81 4.66
N THR A 97 4.08 13.83 4.70
CA THR A 97 4.99 13.21 3.72
C THR A 97 5.92 12.15 4.33
N GLU A 98 5.64 11.83 5.60
CA GLU A 98 6.37 10.91 6.47
C GLU A 98 6.12 9.43 6.14
N TRP A 99 4.97 9.10 5.52
CA TRP A 99 4.64 7.73 5.14
C TRP A 99 5.75 7.12 4.28
N ASN A 100 6.32 6.02 4.75
CA ASN A 100 7.36 5.30 4.06
C ASN A 100 6.79 4.00 3.52
N LYS A 101 7.04 3.72 2.23
CA LYS A 101 6.52 2.51 1.58
C LYS A 101 5.00 2.35 1.75
N MET A 102 4.25 3.42 1.45
CA MET A 102 2.81 3.37 1.27
C MET A 102 2.52 2.75 -0.10
N GLU A 103 2.05 1.50 -0.12
CA GLU A 103 1.92 0.72 -1.36
C GLU A 103 0.45 0.43 -1.71
N GLY A 104 0.02 -0.82 -1.66
CA GLY A 104 -1.31 -1.25 -2.07
C GLY A 104 -2.46 -0.63 -1.27
N PHE A 105 -3.56 -0.39 -1.99
CA PHE A 105 -4.83 0.10 -1.44
C PHE A 105 -6.01 -0.70 -2.00
N THR A 106 -7.03 -0.94 -1.18
CA THR A 106 -8.31 -1.52 -1.61
C THR A 106 -9.48 -0.94 -0.82
N TYR A 107 -10.69 -1.04 -1.37
CA TYR A 107 -11.93 -0.70 -0.69
C TYR A 107 -12.81 -1.94 -0.60
N SER A 108 -13.40 -2.19 0.58
CA SER A 108 -14.36 -3.29 0.80
C SER A 108 -15.76 -2.72 0.89
N VAL A 109 -16.66 -3.20 0.01
CA VAL A 109 -18.07 -2.83 0.09
C VAL A 109 -18.75 -3.44 1.32
N ASP A 110 -18.22 -4.54 1.84
CA ASP A 110 -18.78 -5.26 2.99
C ASP A 110 -18.61 -4.43 4.28
N SER A 111 -17.42 -3.86 4.47
CA SER A 111 -17.11 -3.04 5.64
C SER A 111 -17.37 -1.55 5.44
N GLY A 112 -17.43 -1.08 4.19
CA GLY A 112 -17.54 0.35 3.87
C GLY A 112 -16.25 1.13 4.10
N LYS A 113 -15.10 0.44 4.10
CA LYS A 113 -13.80 0.99 4.51
C LYS A 113 -12.72 0.77 3.46
N GLY A 114 -11.74 1.66 3.45
CA GLY A 114 -10.50 1.47 2.70
C GLY A 114 -9.46 0.75 3.54
N TYR A 115 -8.52 0.09 2.88
CA TYR A 115 -7.37 -0.56 3.50
C TYR A 115 -6.13 -0.21 2.71
N ILE A 116 -5.09 0.20 3.40
CA ILE A 116 -3.82 0.61 2.81
C ILE A 116 -2.68 -0.01 3.59
N VAL A 117 -1.59 -0.36 2.92
CA VAL A 117 -0.43 -0.94 3.58
C VAL A 117 0.69 0.09 3.76
N MET A 118 1.43 -0.07 4.85
CA MET A 118 2.79 0.47 4.98
C MET A 118 3.72 -0.72 5.08
N SER A 119 4.56 -0.92 4.08
CA SER A 119 5.44 -2.09 4.04
C SER A 119 6.45 -2.03 5.18
N THR A 120 6.74 -0.86 5.77
CA THR A 120 7.61 -0.74 6.96
C THR A 120 7.23 0.49 7.78
N ILE A 121 7.51 0.45 9.09
CA ILE A 121 7.48 1.61 9.97
C ILE A 121 8.94 1.96 10.31
N GLU A 122 9.52 2.83 9.50
CA GLU A 122 10.90 3.28 9.63
C GLU A 122 11.04 4.69 9.02
N LYS A 123 12.22 5.31 9.22
CA LYS A 123 12.57 6.61 8.63
C LYS A 123 11.62 7.70 9.13
N GLY A 124 11.00 8.46 8.23
CA GLY A 124 10.14 9.59 8.60
C GLY A 124 8.87 9.20 9.37
N MET A 125 8.56 7.90 9.51
CA MET A 125 7.45 7.44 10.36
C MET A 125 7.83 7.30 11.85
N GLU A 126 9.13 7.31 12.16
CA GLU A 126 9.64 7.29 13.53
C GLU A 126 9.71 8.71 14.11
N ASP A 127 9.75 8.85 15.44
CA ASP A 127 9.89 10.17 16.08
C ASP A 127 11.36 10.52 16.31
N LYS A 128 11.96 11.30 15.40
CA LYS A 128 13.38 11.70 15.52
C LYS A 128 14.30 10.52 15.74
N ALA A 129 14.00 9.44 15.02
CA ALA A 129 14.73 8.20 15.09
C ALA A 129 14.91 7.57 13.71
N ARG A 130 15.89 6.66 13.65
CA ARG A 130 16.18 5.80 12.52
C ARG A 130 16.46 4.40 13.04
N ALA A 131 15.63 3.45 12.64
CA ALA A 131 15.73 2.06 13.07
C ALA A 131 15.77 1.93 14.61
N GLY A 132 14.93 2.69 15.31
CA GLY A 132 14.79 2.70 16.77
C GLY A 132 15.89 3.44 17.53
N SER A 133 16.84 4.08 16.83
CA SER A 133 17.91 4.88 17.44
C SER A 133 17.74 6.36 17.15
N ALA A 134 18.10 7.24 18.09
CA ALA A 134 17.94 8.69 17.93
C ALA A 134 18.70 9.22 16.69
N ASP A 135 17.97 9.84 15.77
CA ASP A 135 18.43 10.41 14.50
C ASP A 135 17.26 11.21 13.88
N ASP A 136 17.40 12.52 13.77
CA ASP A 136 16.32 13.41 13.27
C ASP A 136 16.44 13.74 11.78
N SER A 137 17.32 13.06 11.04
CA SER A 137 17.60 13.37 9.64
C SER A 137 16.41 13.14 8.70
N TYR A 138 15.48 12.25 9.05
CA TYR A 138 14.25 12.00 8.29
C TYR A 138 13.09 12.94 8.65
N ASP A 139 13.21 13.70 9.73
CA ASP A 139 12.21 14.67 10.19
C ASP A 139 12.47 16.09 9.69
N ALA A 140 13.69 16.34 9.19
CA ALA A 140 14.08 17.64 8.68
C ALA A 140 13.25 18.02 7.44
N GLY A 141 12.41 19.06 7.57
CA GLY A 141 11.52 19.51 6.48
C GLY A 141 10.19 18.75 6.41
N THR A 142 9.92 17.86 7.36
CA THR A 142 8.59 17.26 7.58
C THR A 142 7.87 17.99 8.72
N GLY A 143 6.60 17.64 8.94
CA GLY A 143 5.87 18.09 10.13
C GLY A 143 6.09 17.19 11.35
N ASN A 144 6.88 16.12 11.21
CA ASN A 144 6.95 14.98 12.13
C ASN A 144 5.55 14.60 12.63
N HIS A 145 4.61 14.38 11.69
CA HIS A 145 3.20 14.10 11.99
C HIS A 145 2.99 12.66 12.48
N ILE A 146 3.90 11.76 12.09
CA ILE A 146 3.88 10.33 12.40
C ILE A 146 5.06 10.05 13.33
N ARG A 147 4.77 9.42 14.47
CA ARG A 147 5.68 9.22 15.61
C ARG A 147 5.48 7.82 16.15
N LEU A 148 5.80 6.82 15.33
CA LEU A 148 5.56 5.42 15.65
C LEU A 148 6.85 4.72 16.10
N PRO A 149 6.75 3.68 16.95
CA PRO A 149 7.88 2.79 17.22
C PRO A 149 8.33 2.09 15.93
N TYR A 150 9.64 1.89 15.79
CA TYR A 150 10.23 1.15 14.69
C TYR A 150 9.60 -0.25 14.54
N ASN A 151 9.25 -0.61 13.31
CA ASN A 151 8.83 -1.95 12.93
C ASN A 151 9.19 -2.23 11.46
N ARG A 152 10.23 -3.04 11.25
CA ARG A 152 10.66 -3.42 9.89
C ARG A 152 9.64 -4.27 9.12
N CYS A 153 8.69 -4.89 9.81
CA CYS A 153 7.77 -5.87 9.23
C CYS A 153 6.48 -5.24 8.69
N GLY A 154 6.28 -3.92 8.91
CA GLY A 154 5.16 -3.16 8.34
C GLY A 154 3.80 -3.48 8.95
N CYS A 155 2.76 -2.81 8.43
CA CYS A 155 1.38 -2.95 8.88
C CYS A 155 0.38 -2.72 7.75
N VAL A 156 -0.81 -3.29 7.91
CA VAL A 156 -2.02 -2.95 7.15
C VAL A 156 -2.89 -2.05 8.01
N TYR A 157 -3.37 -0.97 7.42
CA TYR A 157 -4.24 0.01 8.05
C TYR A 157 -5.63 -0.02 7.42
N GLU A 158 -6.63 0.09 8.28
CA GLU A 158 -8.00 0.36 7.91
C GLU A 158 -8.25 1.87 7.92
N MET A 159 -9.06 2.36 6.99
CA MET A 159 -9.45 3.75 6.85
C MET A 159 -10.97 3.88 6.86
N ALA A 160 -11.52 4.62 7.83
CA ALA A 160 -12.94 4.94 7.85
C ALA A 160 -13.27 5.95 6.75
N MET A 161 -14.26 5.64 5.92
CA MET A 161 -14.69 6.47 4.80
C MET A 161 -16.00 7.17 5.14
N ASP A 162 -16.15 8.42 4.72
CA ASP A 162 -17.45 9.10 4.73
C ASP A 162 -18.32 8.68 3.53
N ALA A 163 -19.53 9.24 3.45
CA ALA A 163 -20.48 8.94 2.37
C ALA A 163 -20.00 9.39 0.97
N SER A 164 -18.97 10.24 0.90
CA SER A 164 -18.32 10.69 -0.33
C SER A 164 -17.01 9.94 -0.62
N TYR A 165 -16.76 8.84 0.09
CA TYR A 165 -15.54 8.02 -0.02
C TYR A 165 -14.26 8.78 0.34
N VAL A 166 -14.37 9.77 1.23
CA VAL A 166 -13.21 10.49 1.76
C VAL A 166 -12.81 9.87 3.09
N ALA A 167 -11.54 9.49 3.22
CA ALA A 167 -11.03 8.91 4.45
C ALA A 167 -10.95 9.95 5.57
N THR A 168 -11.45 9.60 6.75
CA THR A 168 -11.56 10.49 7.92
C THR A 168 -10.65 10.06 9.07
N THR A 169 -10.41 8.75 9.20
CA THR A 169 -9.47 8.17 10.16
C THR A 169 -8.67 7.04 9.52
N MET A 170 -7.58 6.66 10.15
CA MET A 170 -6.74 5.54 9.77
C MET A 170 -6.20 4.85 11.02
N GLN A 171 -6.23 3.53 11.09
CA GLN A 171 -5.67 2.76 12.21
C GLN A 171 -5.09 1.44 11.73
N ALA A 172 -3.96 1.02 12.30
CA ALA A 172 -3.40 -0.28 12.01
C ALA A 172 -4.33 -1.38 12.52
N ILE A 173 -4.57 -2.40 11.69
CA ILE A 173 -5.41 -3.57 12.03
C ILE A 173 -4.58 -4.85 12.15
N VAL A 174 -3.46 -4.94 11.43
CA VAL A 174 -2.49 -6.02 11.58
C VAL A 174 -1.12 -5.48 11.28
N CYS A 175 -0.16 -5.83 12.13
CA CYS A 175 1.24 -5.50 11.94
C CYS A 175 2.07 -6.78 11.94
N GLY A 176 3.14 -6.75 11.16
CA GLY A 176 4.20 -7.73 11.30
C GLY A 176 4.91 -7.57 12.65
N LYS A 177 5.58 -8.64 13.07
CA LYS A 177 6.34 -8.69 14.31
C LYS A 177 7.77 -9.09 14.02
N GLU A 178 8.75 -8.43 14.64
CA GLU A 178 10.14 -8.88 14.53
C GLU A 178 10.30 -10.28 15.15
N GLY A 179 11.11 -11.12 14.49
CA GLY A 179 11.50 -12.41 15.03
C GLY A 179 12.42 -12.27 16.24
N ASP A 180 12.69 -13.39 16.92
CA ASP A 180 13.60 -13.42 18.08
C ASP A 180 15.10 -13.40 17.69
N GLY A 181 15.40 -13.32 16.39
CA GLY A 181 16.76 -13.33 15.84
C GLY A 181 17.38 -14.72 15.68
N SER A 182 16.66 -15.79 15.98
CA SER A 182 17.15 -17.17 15.84
C SER A 182 17.20 -17.67 14.39
N ASP A 183 16.36 -17.10 13.51
CA ASP A 183 16.29 -17.43 12.09
C ASP A 183 16.74 -16.24 11.23
N ALA A 184 17.92 -16.35 10.63
CA ALA A 184 18.45 -15.31 9.77
C ALA A 184 17.71 -15.18 8.42
N ASP A 185 17.06 -16.25 7.96
CA ASP A 185 16.25 -16.24 6.73
C ASP A 185 14.87 -15.61 6.99
N ASN A 186 14.40 -15.63 8.25
CA ASN A 186 13.11 -15.07 8.67
C ASN A 186 13.27 -14.08 9.84
N ARG A 187 13.65 -12.84 9.50
CA ARG A 187 13.84 -11.75 10.47
C ARG A 187 12.52 -11.19 11.02
N CYS A 188 11.42 -11.42 10.32
CA CYS A 188 10.07 -11.23 10.85
C CYS A 188 9.52 -12.59 11.30
N ASP A 189 8.71 -12.58 12.36
CA ASP A 189 8.05 -13.76 12.90
C ASP A 189 7.09 -14.31 11.83
N THR A 190 7.36 -15.52 11.37
CA THR A 190 6.60 -16.12 10.25
C THR A 190 5.11 -16.26 10.56
N SER A 191 4.67 -16.22 11.82
CA SER A 191 3.25 -16.23 12.19
C SER A 191 2.50 -14.93 11.87
N PHE A 192 3.20 -13.87 11.45
CA PHE A 192 2.63 -12.57 11.11
C PHE A 192 3.00 -12.17 9.68
N VAL A 193 2.40 -11.08 9.18
CA VAL A 193 2.79 -10.49 7.90
C VAL A 193 4.20 -9.91 7.95
N SER A 194 4.89 -9.85 6.83
CA SER A 194 6.18 -9.17 6.70
C SER A 194 6.23 -8.34 5.42
N ASN A 195 6.48 -7.04 5.57
CA ASN A 195 6.44 -6.04 4.51
C ASN A 195 5.23 -6.23 3.56
N PRO A 196 4.00 -6.09 4.07
CA PRO A 196 2.82 -6.14 3.22
C PRO A 196 2.93 -5.03 2.16
N ASP A 197 2.79 -5.40 0.90
CA ASP A 197 2.87 -4.48 -0.25
C ASP A 197 1.50 -4.41 -0.94
N ASN A 198 0.90 -5.56 -1.23
CA ASN A 198 -0.37 -5.60 -1.97
C ASN A 198 -1.53 -6.02 -1.07
N VAL A 199 -2.69 -5.37 -1.22
CA VAL A 199 -3.91 -5.71 -0.47
C VAL A 199 -5.14 -5.67 -1.37
N ALA A 200 -6.03 -6.65 -1.23
CA ALA A 200 -7.28 -6.72 -1.98
C ALA A 200 -8.43 -7.21 -1.10
N ALA A 201 -9.56 -6.51 -1.13
CA ALA A 201 -10.76 -6.96 -0.45
C ALA A 201 -11.42 -8.12 -1.22
N VAL A 202 -11.72 -9.20 -0.50
CA VAL A 202 -12.53 -10.32 -1.00
C VAL A 202 -13.99 -9.89 -0.89
N GLN A 203 -14.47 -9.16 -1.90
CA GLN A 203 -15.82 -8.58 -1.89
C GLN A 203 -16.88 -9.65 -1.62
N GLY A 204 -17.84 -9.38 -0.72
CA GLY A 204 -18.89 -10.31 -0.32
C GLY A 204 -18.46 -11.34 0.75
N HIS A 205 -17.24 -11.24 1.27
CA HIS A 205 -16.67 -12.24 2.19
C HIS A 205 -16.02 -11.65 3.44
N ALA A 206 -16.10 -10.33 3.67
CA ALA A 206 -15.55 -9.68 4.85
C ALA A 206 -14.09 -10.09 5.14
N ALA A 207 -13.26 -10.16 4.10
CA ALA A 207 -11.87 -10.57 4.20
C ALA A 207 -10.95 -9.74 3.31
N LEU A 208 -9.66 -9.72 3.66
CA LEU A 208 -8.59 -9.14 2.85
C LEU A 208 -7.62 -10.24 2.43
N LEU A 209 -7.10 -10.10 1.22
CA LEU A 209 -5.91 -10.77 0.75
C LEU A 209 -4.74 -9.81 0.96
N ILE A 210 -3.65 -10.26 1.57
CA ILE A 210 -2.45 -9.45 1.81
C ILE A 210 -1.25 -10.18 1.20
N GLY A 211 -0.56 -9.54 0.26
CA GLY A 211 0.64 -10.04 -0.39
C GLY A 211 1.89 -9.38 0.19
N GLU A 212 2.90 -10.19 0.46
CA GLU A 212 4.21 -9.72 0.93
C GLU A 212 5.16 -9.40 -0.24
N ASP A 213 5.93 -8.32 -0.09
CA ASP A 213 7.21 -8.08 -0.76
C ASP A 213 8.29 -7.82 0.30
N THR A 214 8.93 -8.89 0.74
CA THR A 214 9.87 -8.89 1.85
C THR A 214 11.15 -9.68 1.56
N GLY A 215 12.24 -9.17 2.13
CA GLY A 215 13.46 -9.94 2.39
C GLY A 215 13.62 -10.34 3.87
N ASN A 216 12.55 -10.26 4.66
CA ASN A 216 12.51 -10.65 6.08
C ASN A 216 11.72 -11.95 6.31
N HIS A 217 11.11 -12.51 5.27
CA HIS A 217 10.71 -13.91 5.18
C HIS A 217 11.44 -14.57 4.01
N LYS A 218 11.75 -15.87 4.13
CA LYS A 218 12.42 -16.63 3.06
C LYS A 218 11.59 -16.73 1.78
N ASN A 219 10.29 -16.92 1.95
CA ASN A 219 9.30 -16.99 0.90
C ASN A 219 8.24 -15.94 1.20
N ASN A 220 7.82 -15.19 0.19
CA ASN A 220 6.73 -14.23 0.36
C ASN A 220 5.40 -14.97 0.40
N ILE A 221 4.55 -14.56 1.34
CA ILE A 221 3.29 -15.23 1.63
C ILE A 221 2.12 -14.38 1.14
N MET A 222 1.10 -15.06 0.62
CA MET A 222 -0.23 -14.48 0.46
C MET A 222 -1.08 -14.91 1.65
N TRP A 223 -1.58 -13.93 2.38
CA TRP A 223 -2.39 -14.14 3.58
C TRP A 223 -3.86 -13.85 3.33
N LYS A 224 -4.73 -14.52 4.09
CA LYS A 224 -6.13 -14.12 4.27
C LYS A 224 -6.31 -13.54 5.68
N TYR A 225 -6.75 -12.29 5.75
CA TYR A 225 -7.15 -11.62 6.98
C TYR A 225 -8.68 -11.53 7.04
N ASP A 226 -9.27 -11.99 8.13
CA ASP A 226 -10.71 -12.01 8.34
C ASP A 226 -11.14 -10.76 9.12
N LEU A 227 -12.03 -9.96 8.52
CA LEU A 227 -12.44 -8.66 9.07
C LEU A 227 -13.43 -8.80 10.23
N ASP A 228 -14.19 -9.91 10.28
CA ASP A 228 -15.17 -10.14 11.34
C ASP A 228 -14.48 -10.53 12.66
N THR A 229 -13.45 -11.38 12.58
CA THR A 229 -12.67 -11.86 13.72
C THR A 229 -11.46 -10.97 14.02
N GLY A 230 -11.03 -10.14 13.06
CA GLY A 230 -9.84 -9.31 13.18
C GLY A 230 -8.55 -10.13 13.28
N SER A 231 -8.45 -11.22 12.51
CA SER A 231 -7.33 -12.16 12.65
C SER A 231 -6.75 -12.60 11.31
N LEU A 232 -5.44 -12.83 11.32
CA LEU A 232 -4.70 -13.44 10.22
C LEU A 232 -4.97 -14.95 10.25
N GLN A 233 -6.00 -15.38 9.52
CA GLN A 233 -6.54 -16.75 9.62
C GLN A 233 -5.63 -17.78 8.94
N GLU A 234 -5.15 -17.45 7.73
CA GLU A 234 -4.58 -18.47 6.83
C GLU A 234 -3.45 -17.91 5.96
N ARG A 235 -2.44 -18.75 5.74
CA ARG A 235 -1.50 -18.61 4.61
C ARG A 235 -2.10 -19.37 3.43
N ILE A 236 -2.51 -18.64 2.40
CA ILE A 236 -3.25 -19.19 1.25
C ILE A 236 -2.36 -19.41 0.02
N GLY A 237 -1.15 -18.86 0.01
CA GLY A 237 -0.15 -19.07 -1.03
C GLY A 237 1.25 -18.68 -0.56
N ALA A 238 2.27 -19.23 -1.22
CA ALA A 238 3.67 -18.86 -1.02
C ALA A 238 4.39 -18.81 -2.36
N THR A 239 5.31 -17.85 -2.50
CA THR A 239 6.17 -17.73 -3.68
C THR A 239 7.41 -18.62 -3.56
N PRO A 240 8.09 -18.97 -4.66
CA PRO A 240 9.48 -19.40 -4.62
C PRO A 240 10.38 -18.34 -3.96
N ALA A 241 11.52 -18.77 -3.42
CA ALA A 241 12.45 -17.85 -2.76
C ALA A 241 12.90 -16.74 -3.73
N GLY A 242 12.96 -15.50 -3.23
CA GLY A 242 13.37 -14.32 -3.99
C GLY A 242 12.28 -13.71 -4.90
N ALA A 243 11.07 -14.27 -4.93
CA ALA A 243 9.89 -13.66 -5.54
C ALA A 243 8.97 -13.01 -4.50
N GLU A 244 8.11 -12.10 -4.95
CA GLU A 244 7.06 -11.41 -4.16
C GLU A 244 5.64 -11.79 -4.62
N VAL A 245 4.64 -11.48 -3.78
CA VAL A 245 3.22 -11.55 -4.12
C VAL A 245 2.74 -10.18 -4.60
N CYS A 246 2.74 -9.97 -5.92
CA CYS A 246 2.47 -8.65 -6.51
C CYS A 246 0.98 -8.35 -6.75
N SER A 247 0.16 -9.35 -7.09
CA SER A 247 -1.26 -9.10 -7.41
C SER A 247 -2.16 -10.17 -6.81
N PRO A 248 -2.36 -10.13 -5.47
CA PRO A 248 -3.44 -10.85 -4.83
C PRO A 248 -4.76 -10.22 -5.25
N TYR A 249 -5.70 -10.98 -5.83
CA TYR A 249 -7.01 -10.43 -6.18
C TYR A 249 -8.13 -11.47 -6.13
N PHE A 250 -9.37 -10.97 -6.03
CA PHE A 250 -10.58 -11.78 -6.05
C PHE A 250 -11.51 -11.31 -7.18
N TYR A 251 -11.82 -12.21 -8.10
CA TYR A 251 -12.79 -12.03 -9.16
C TYR A 251 -14.03 -12.87 -8.85
N PRO A 252 -15.11 -12.30 -8.29
CA PRO A 252 -16.31 -13.04 -7.92
C PRO A 252 -17.05 -13.69 -9.09
N ASP A 253 -16.91 -13.17 -10.31
CA ASP A 253 -17.55 -13.74 -11.50
C ASP A 253 -16.71 -13.54 -12.76
N VAL A 254 -16.14 -14.64 -13.26
CA VAL A 254 -15.63 -14.79 -14.62
C VAL A 254 -16.32 -16.03 -15.21
N GLY A 255 -17.35 -15.81 -16.03
CA GLY A 255 -18.06 -16.91 -16.70
C GLY A 255 -18.79 -17.87 -15.77
N GLY A 256 -19.26 -17.41 -14.61
CA GLY A 256 -19.94 -18.27 -13.61
C GLY A 256 -19.02 -18.91 -12.58
N PHE A 257 -17.74 -18.53 -12.57
CA PHE A 257 -16.76 -19.00 -11.61
C PHE A 257 -16.16 -17.83 -10.84
N SER A 258 -15.86 -18.05 -9.57
CA SER A 258 -15.10 -17.13 -8.74
C SER A 258 -13.63 -17.55 -8.76
N TYR A 259 -12.72 -16.57 -8.85
CA TYR A 259 -11.28 -16.77 -8.88
C TYR A 259 -10.61 -15.99 -7.76
N LEU A 260 -9.69 -16.63 -7.05
CA LEU A 260 -8.68 -15.97 -6.23
C LEU A 260 -7.35 -16.13 -6.96
N THR A 261 -6.67 -15.02 -7.24
CA THR A 261 -5.42 -15.00 -8.00
C THR A 261 -4.25 -14.55 -7.16
N MET A 262 -3.06 -15.07 -7.48
CA MET A 262 -1.78 -14.69 -6.91
C MET A 262 -0.77 -14.56 -8.04
N VAL A 263 -0.18 -13.37 -8.23
CA VAL A 263 0.94 -13.18 -9.16
C VAL A 263 2.25 -13.29 -8.40
N VAL A 264 3.09 -14.22 -8.84
CA VAL A 264 4.49 -14.39 -8.42
C VAL A 264 5.34 -13.51 -9.33
N GLN A 265 5.79 -12.35 -8.84
CA GLN A 265 6.68 -11.49 -9.61
C GLN A 265 8.13 -11.97 -9.44
N HIS A 266 8.91 -11.87 -10.52
CA HIS A 266 10.37 -12.07 -10.57
C HIS A 266 10.94 -13.33 -9.84
N PRO A 267 10.35 -14.54 -9.99
CA PRO A 267 10.93 -15.74 -9.38
C PRO A 267 12.34 -16.01 -9.89
N GLY A 268 13.28 -16.10 -8.95
CA GLY A 268 14.69 -16.36 -9.23
C GLY A 268 15.48 -15.10 -9.62
N SER A 269 15.59 -14.15 -8.69
CA SER A 269 16.34 -12.87 -8.75
C SER A 269 17.80 -12.90 -9.25
N GLY A 270 18.31 -14.04 -9.74
CA GLY A 270 19.48 -14.13 -10.62
C GLY A 270 19.18 -13.87 -12.11
N TYR A 271 17.93 -13.60 -12.49
CA TYR A 271 17.56 -13.28 -13.88
C TYR A 271 17.87 -11.81 -14.22
N THR A 272 18.90 -11.58 -15.04
CA THR A 272 19.40 -10.23 -15.41
C THR A 272 18.82 -9.70 -16.74
N GLY A 273 17.76 -10.32 -17.27
CA GLY A 273 17.11 -9.89 -18.51
C GLY A 273 16.01 -8.84 -18.24
N ALA A 274 15.87 -7.85 -19.12
CA ALA A 274 14.69 -6.98 -19.12
C ALA A 274 13.46 -7.83 -19.48
N GLY A 275 12.47 -7.88 -18.59
CA GLY A 275 11.29 -8.75 -18.71
C GLY A 275 11.40 -10.03 -17.86
N GLY A 276 11.58 -9.88 -16.54
CA GLY A 276 11.65 -11.00 -15.61
C GLY A 276 10.46 -11.96 -15.74
N ALA A 277 10.68 -13.24 -15.43
CA ALA A 277 9.61 -14.22 -15.38
C ALA A 277 8.51 -13.77 -14.40
N ALA A 278 7.28 -14.19 -14.65
CA ALA A 278 6.19 -14.08 -13.69
C ALA A 278 5.38 -15.37 -13.72
N GLY A 279 4.80 -15.73 -12.59
CA GLY A 279 3.86 -16.84 -12.46
C GLY A 279 2.49 -16.34 -12.05
N VAL A 280 1.44 -17.01 -12.51
CA VAL A 280 0.08 -16.80 -12.00
C VAL A 280 -0.39 -18.11 -11.36
N GLY A 281 -0.73 -18.05 -10.09
CA GLY A 281 -1.48 -19.08 -9.38
C GLY A 281 -2.93 -18.63 -9.20
N TYR A 282 -3.88 -19.55 -9.23
CA TYR A 282 -5.26 -19.26 -8.91
C TYR A 282 -5.98 -20.43 -8.25
N ALA A 283 -6.96 -20.11 -7.41
CA ALA A 283 -8.00 -21.03 -6.96
C ALA A 283 -9.31 -20.62 -7.63
N VAL A 284 -10.10 -21.61 -8.07
CA VAL A 284 -11.35 -21.38 -8.78
C VAL A 284 -12.45 -22.28 -8.24
N TRP A 285 -13.65 -21.73 -8.10
CA TRP A 285 -14.86 -22.47 -7.72
C TRP A 285 -16.08 -21.90 -8.42
N GLN A 286 -17.19 -22.64 -8.46
CA GLN A 286 -18.43 -22.12 -9.02
C GLN A 286 -18.93 -20.92 -8.21
N ARG A 287 -19.34 -19.87 -8.89
CA ARG A 287 -19.91 -18.68 -8.26
C ARG A 287 -21.16 -19.07 -7.48
N GLN A 288 -21.25 -18.63 -6.22
CA GLN A 288 -22.42 -18.86 -5.38
C GLN A 288 -23.57 -17.92 -5.77
N CYS A 289 -24.79 -18.48 -5.85
CA CYS A 289 -25.99 -17.68 -6.02
C CYS A 289 -26.31 -16.87 -4.75
N GLY A 290 -26.88 -15.67 -4.93
CA GLY A 290 -27.37 -14.82 -3.83
C GLY A 290 -26.31 -13.90 -3.20
N ALA A 291 -25.02 -14.12 -3.45
CA ALA A 291 -23.98 -13.17 -3.09
C ALA A 291 -24.06 -11.93 -4.01
N SER A 292 -24.10 -10.74 -3.41
CA SER A 292 -24.06 -9.47 -4.13
C SER A 292 -22.63 -8.95 -4.15
N TYR A 293 -22.12 -8.68 -5.34
CA TYR A 293 -20.79 -8.12 -5.54
C TYR A 293 -20.90 -6.78 -6.28
N PRO A 294 -19.96 -5.86 -6.09
CA PRO A 294 -19.95 -4.63 -6.87
C PRO A 294 -19.72 -4.95 -8.35
N ALA A 295 -20.41 -4.24 -9.24
CA ALA A 295 -20.36 -4.49 -10.69
C ALA A 295 -18.91 -4.41 -11.24
N TRP A 296 -18.09 -3.50 -10.72
CA TRP A 296 -16.69 -3.35 -11.12
C TRP A 296 -15.80 -4.55 -10.74
N ALA A 297 -16.22 -5.39 -9.80
CA ALA A 297 -15.52 -6.63 -9.46
C ALA A 297 -15.97 -7.84 -10.29
N MET A 298 -17.04 -7.71 -11.09
CA MET A 298 -17.63 -8.81 -11.86
C MET A 298 -17.41 -8.64 -13.37
N PRO A 299 -16.24 -9.03 -13.92
CA PRO A 299 -16.03 -9.00 -15.37
C PRO A 299 -16.97 -9.93 -16.16
N GLY A 300 -17.63 -10.89 -15.50
CA GLY A 300 -18.65 -11.79 -16.08
C GLY A 300 -20.08 -11.26 -16.10
N ASP A 301 -20.29 -9.97 -15.79
CA ASP A 301 -21.59 -9.26 -15.77
C ASP A 301 -22.64 -9.77 -14.77
N GLY A 302 -22.26 -10.68 -13.86
CA GLY A 302 -23.12 -11.04 -12.73
C GLY A 302 -24.35 -11.88 -13.07
N ALA A 303 -24.43 -12.48 -14.26
CA ALA A 303 -25.62 -13.20 -14.76
C ALA A 303 -26.10 -14.32 -13.80
N ALA A 304 -27.33 -14.19 -13.29
CA ALA A 304 -27.91 -15.13 -12.32
C ALA A 304 -28.04 -16.57 -12.84
N ALA A 305 -28.12 -16.77 -14.16
CA ALA A 305 -28.16 -18.09 -14.77
C ALA A 305 -26.82 -18.86 -14.70
N ARG A 306 -25.74 -18.22 -14.24
CA ARG A 306 -24.38 -18.77 -14.23
C ARG A 306 -23.84 -19.04 -12.82
N CYS A 307 -24.67 -18.94 -11.79
CA CYS A 307 -24.29 -19.30 -10.43
C CYS A 307 -24.83 -20.68 -10.04
N ALA A 308 -24.21 -21.32 -9.06
CA ALA A 308 -24.71 -22.53 -8.42
C ALA A 308 -25.39 -22.17 -7.09
N ALA A 309 -26.52 -22.81 -6.79
CA ALA A 309 -27.16 -22.69 -5.48
C ALA A 309 -26.20 -23.19 -4.39
N SER A 310 -26.08 -22.46 -3.28
CA SER A 310 -25.25 -22.88 -2.15
C SER A 310 -25.76 -24.22 -1.61
N GLU A 311 -24.98 -25.29 -1.74
CA GLU A 311 -25.10 -26.40 -0.80
C GLU A 311 -24.67 -25.84 0.56
N THR A 312 -25.54 -25.98 1.56
CA THR A 312 -25.37 -25.46 2.93
C THR A 312 -23.97 -25.73 3.46
N SER A 313 -23.10 -24.74 3.37
CA SER A 313 -21.72 -24.78 3.84
C SER A 313 -21.40 -23.44 4.48
N SER A 314 -21.66 -23.35 5.78
CA SER A 314 -21.30 -22.23 6.63
C SER A 314 -19.79 -22.25 6.90
N GLY A 315 -19.12 -21.13 6.62
CA GLY A 315 -17.66 -20.99 6.66
C GLY A 315 -17.07 -21.41 5.33
N LEU A 316 -16.05 -20.69 4.84
CA LEU A 316 -15.24 -21.10 3.68
C LEU A 316 -15.01 -22.62 3.74
N GLN A 317 -15.82 -23.44 3.06
CA GLN A 317 -15.63 -24.87 3.13
C GLN A 317 -14.44 -25.17 2.23
N ALA A 318 -13.25 -25.16 2.82
CA ALA A 318 -12.69 -26.37 3.43
C ALA A 318 -13.25 -27.68 2.85
N ARG A 319 -13.28 -27.79 1.53
CA ARG A 319 -12.82 -28.97 0.85
C ARG A 319 -11.64 -28.52 0.03
N PRO A 320 -10.40 -28.88 0.39
CA PRO A 320 -9.41 -29.09 -0.64
C PRO A 320 -9.95 -30.26 -1.47
N VAL A 321 -10.85 -29.99 -2.43
CA VAL A 321 -11.05 -30.90 -3.55
C VAL A 321 -9.78 -30.73 -4.35
N ALA A 322 -8.70 -31.39 -3.90
CA ALA A 322 -7.40 -31.47 -4.55
C ALA A 322 -7.23 -30.37 -5.60
N VAL A 323 -7.15 -29.10 -5.16
CA VAL A 323 -7.06 -28.00 -6.10
C VAL A 323 -5.66 -28.14 -6.64
N ALA A 324 -5.56 -28.76 -7.82
CA ALA A 324 -4.37 -28.64 -8.62
C ALA A 324 -4.17 -27.14 -8.79
N LEU A 325 -3.22 -26.58 -8.04
CA LEU A 325 -2.75 -25.22 -8.26
C LEU A 325 -2.19 -25.27 -9.68
N VAL A 326 -2.97 -24.83 -10.67
CA VAL A 326 -2.50 -24.79 -12.05
C VAL A 326 -1.57 -23.59 -12.13
N ALA A 327 -0.31 -23.81 -11.79
CA ALA A 327 0.75 -22.86 -12.05
C ALA A 327 0.99 -22.84 -13.57
N VAL A 328 0.43 -21.86 -14.26
CA VAL A 328 0.80 -21.61 -15.65
C VAL A 328 1.98 -20.65 -15.64
N ALA A 329 3.18 -21.18 -15.89
CA ALA A 329 4.33 -20.34 -16.20
C ALA A 329 4.16 -19.79 -17.62
N VAL A 330 3.76 -18.51 -17.74
CA VAL A 330 3.66 -17.84 -19.04
C VAL A 330 5.04 -17.26 -19.38
N TRP A 331 5.76 -17.95 -20.26
CA TRP A 331 6.95 -17.38 -20.90
C TRP A 331 6.50 -16.46 -22.03
N LEU A 332 6.41 -15.15 -21.76
CA LEU A 332 6.34 -14.16 -22.81
C LEU A 332 7.73 -14.04 -23.45
N LEU A 333 7.99 -14.86 -24.47
CA LEU A 333 9.07 -14.62 -25.43
C LEU A 333 8.69 -13.37 -26.22
N MET A 334 9.16 -12.20 -25.78
CA MET A 334 9.19 -11.04 -26.66
C MET A 334 10.30 -11.26 -27.69
N ALA A 335 9.89 -11.40 -28.96
CA ALA A 335 10.78 -11.47 -30.12
C ALA A 335 11.36 -10.10 -30.46
#